data_AF-A0A6V6Z4C9-F1
#
_entry.id   AF-A0A6V6Z4C9-F1
#
_cell.length_a   1.000
_cell.length_b   1.000
_cell.length_c   1.000
_cell.angle_alpha   90.00
_cell.angle_beta   90.00
_cell.angle_gamma   90.00
#
_symmetry.space_group_name_H-M   'P 1'
#
loop_
_entity.id
_entity.type
_entity.pdbx_description
1 polymer ?
#
loop_
_entity_poly.entity_id
_entity_poly.type
_entity_poly.pdbx_seq_one_letter_code
_entity_poly.pdbx_strand_id
1 'polypeptide(L)'
;MKIFKIIISLIIGVLATPLKAQTTHLQETINQAKVLYTQLCTQEKNPLFTVDGIILKHSEEVLSIINAQDIEQMNVLKDNQAKDKYGDKAVNGVIEITLKKSAKKKYKKLLKENISDSKLNTNDYKISISGSISDERNQPVPKVVISNLTKREAYYSDSLGIYKINVAVNDYISFSKEKFETQKLKITNQTPSNIILKIQTASSKIKIKKPIIYLYPTEKTDISLSFNFNGKLLTTFPKYQDKWELTVYPDGKIFDKKTNRFYNSLFWDGIQNFPDEHYNYKTGFSVEKNNLVLFLTEKLETLGLNTFETNDFIQFWLPHLEQNKTNFIHFYVNSDYDIISKNTITPKPDTSIRVFMEFYGIDRSIEISEQHLPKIERKGFTLVEWGGSDVSEPVNKLKKLKL
;
A
#
# COMPACT_ATOMS: atom_id res chain seq x y z
N MET A 1 7.72 -1.52 5.28
CA MET A 1 6.55 -2.36 4.91
C MET A 1 6.87 -3.83 4.58
N LYS A 2 8.07 -4.21 4.08
CA LYS A 2 8.46 -5.62 3.86
C LYS A 2 8.66 -6.41 5.18
N ILE A 3 9.26 -5.80 6.20
CA ILE A 3 9.45 -6.37 7.55
C ILE A 3 8.09 -6.70 8.22
N PHE A 4 7.09 -5.85 7.99
CA PHE A 4 5.72 -6.01 8.51
C PHE A 4 4.99 -7.23 7.91
N LYS A 5 5.24 -7.56 6.65
CA LYS A 5 4.68 -8.77 6.00
C LYS A 5 5.33 -10.07 6.49
N ILE A 6 6.60 -10.01 6.88
CA ILE A 6 7.32 -11.15 7.47
C ILE A 6 6.72 -11.48 8.83
N ILE A 7 6.58 -10.49 9.73
CA ILE A 7 6.03 -10.67 11.08
C ILE A 7 4.57 -11.18 11.05
N ILE A 8 3.73 -10.67 10.14
CA ILE A 8 2.31 -11.09 10.03
C ILE A 8 2.15 -12.48 9.41
N SER A 9 3.03 -12.89 8.48
CA SER A 9 2.96 -14.22 7.86
C SER A 9 3.58 -15.34 8.73
N LEU A 10 4.26 -14.98 9.82
CA LEU A 10 5.00 -15.89 10.70
C LEU A 10 4.19 -16.51 11.84
N ILE A 11 2.96 -16.02 12.11
CA ILE A 11 2.12 -16.49 13.23
C ILE A 11 1.19 -17.66 12.83
N ILE A 12 1.09 -18.02 11.55
CA ILE A 12 0.08 -18.98 11.05
C ILE A 12 0.55 -20.46 11.05
N GLY A 13 1.78 -20.77 11.49
CA GLY A 13 2.38 -22.08 11.19
C GLY A 13 2.76 -22.99 12.34
N VAL A 14 1.85 -23.49 13.20
CA VAL A 14 2.04 -24.77 13.94
C VAL A 14 0.69 -25.46 14.30
N LEU A 15 0.50 -26.72 13.87
CA LEU A 15 -0.48 -27.72 14.37
C LEU A 15 0.27 -28.63 15.38
N ALA A 16 -0.26 -29.20 16.48
CA ALA A 16 -1.59 -29.79 16.72
C ALA A 16 -1.91 -29.92 18.24
N THR A 17 -3.17 -29.67 18.64
CA THR A 17 -3.97 -30.15 19.82
C THR A 17 -5.20 -29.22 20.03
N PRO A 18 -6.27 -29.59 20.79
CA PRO A 18 -7.66 -29.32 20.38
C PRO A 18 -8.19 -27.88 20.56
N LEU A 19 -9.23 -27.59 19.77
CA LEU A 19 -9.58 -26.33 19.12
C LEU A 19 -10.13 -25.17 19.98
N LYS A 20 -10.39 -25.34 21.28
CA LYS A 20 -11.14 -24.32 22.06
C LYS A 20 -10.33 -23.53 23.10
N ALA A 21 -9.16 -24.01 23.50
CA ALA A 21 -8.26 -23.30 24.41
C ALA A 21 -7.16 -22.49 23.68
N GLN A 22 -6.91 -22.78 22.40
CA GLN A 22 -5.92 -22.07 21.58
C GLN A 22 -6.39 -20.68 21.13
N THR A 23 -7.69 -20.45 20.95
CA THR A 23 -8.20 -19.17 20.44
C THR A 23 -8.01 -18.01 21.41
N THR A 24 -8.12 -18.24 22.72
CA THR A 24 -7.96 -17.20 23.75
C THR A 24 -6.48 -16.85 23.95
N HIS A 25 -5.61 -17.87 24.06
CA HIS A 25 -4.16 -17.69 24.22
C HIS A 25 -3.52 -17.07 22.97
N LEU A 26 -3.98 -17.43 21.77
CA LEU A 26 -3.52 -16.84 20.51
C LEU A 26 -3.95 -15.37 20.38
N GLN A 27 -5.18 -15.05 20.80
CA GLN A 27 -5.69 -13.68 20.76
C GLN A 27 -4.97 -12.77 21.77
N GLU A 28 -4.68 -13.27 22.97
CA GLU A 28 -3.88 -12.55 23.97
C GLU A 28 -2.44 -12.36 23.50
N THR A 29 -1.82 -13.38 22.90
CA THR A 29 -0.47 -13.27 22.32
C THR A 29 -0.42 -12.25 21.18
N ILE A 30 -1.44 -12.23 20.30
CA ILE A 30 -1.57 -11.24 19.22
C ILE A 30 -1.75 -9.82 19.78
N ASN A 31 -2.56 -9.67 20.83
CA ASN A 31 -2.79 -8.38 21.46
C ASN A 31 -1.53 -7.86 22.18
N GLN A 32 -0.80 -8.73 22.88
CA GLN A 32 0.47 -8.39 23.50
C GLN A 32 1.56 -8.02 22.47
N ALA A 33 1.60 -8.72 21.34
CA ALA A 33 2.52 -8.39 20.24
C ALA A 33 2.18 -7.06 19.56
N LYS A 34 0.89 -6.76 19.38
CA LYS A 34 0.42 -5.46 18.86
C LYS A 34 0.76 -4.32 19.82
N VAL A 35 0.48 -4.48 21.12
CA VAL A 35 0.79 -3.48 22.15
C VAL A 35 2.29 -3.25 22.24
N LEU A 36 3.11 -4.31 22.21
CA LEU A 36 4.56 -4.22 22.22
C LEU A 36 5.11 -3.54 20.96
N TYR A 37 4.59 -3.86 19.78
CA TYR A 37 4.99 -3.20 18.54
C TYR A 37 4.62 -1.71 18.56
N THR A 38 3.42 -1.38 19.02
CA THR A 38 3.00 0.02 19.21
C THR A 38 3.90 0.73 20.22
N GLN A 39 4.30 0.08 21.33
CA GLN A 39 5.23 0.63 22.33
C GLN A 39 6.68 0.76 21.82
N LEU A 40 7.15 -0.16 20.97
CA LEU A 40 8.47 -0.10 20.34
C LEU A 40 8.53 0.97 19.24
N CYS A 41 7.44 1.14 18.48
CA CYS A 41 7.32 2.16 17.44
C CYS A 41 7.11 3.57 18.00
N THR A 42 6.55 3.72 19.20
CA THR A 42 6.34 5.05 19.83
C THR A 42 7.55 5.55 20.64
N GLN A 43 8.59 4.73 20.87
CA GLN A 43 9.74 5.13 21.71
C GLN A 43 11.12 5.15 21.01
N GLU A 44 11.23 4.97 19.69
CA GLU A 44 12.54 4.97 18.99
C GLU A 44 13.62 4.06 19.64
N LYS A 45 13.22 2.94 20.24
CA LYS A 45 14.14 2.02 20.91
C LYS A 45 14.47 0.85 19.99
N ASN A 46 15.68 0.84 19.43
CA ASN A 46 16.20 -0.20 18.54
C ASN A 46 16.55 -1.49 19.33
N PRO A 47 15.76 -2.58 19.25
CA PRO A 47 16.07 -3.82 19.95
C PRO A 47 17.27 -4.55 19.31
N LEU A 48 17.96 -5.37 20.09
CA LEU A 48 18.98 -6.28 19.59
C LEU A 48 18.32 -7.41 18.80
N PHE A 49 18.91 -7.85 17.69
CA PHE A 49 18.44 -9.02 16.94
C PHE A 49 19.48 -10.12 16.96
N THR A 50 19.03 -11.35 17.18
CA THR A 50 19.87 -12.55 17.06
C THR A 50 19.24 -13.58 16.13
N VAL A 51 20.08 -14.30 15.38
CA VAL A 51 19.65 -15.43 14.55
C VAL A 51 20.51 -16.65 14.91
N ASP A 52 19.88 -17.73 15.36
CA ASP A 52 20.53 -18.91 15.93
C ASP A 52 21.58 -18.54 17.01
N GLY A 53 21.27 -17.53 17.83
CA GLY A 53 22.14 -17.01 18.88
C GLY A 53 23.23 -16.03 18.41
N ILE A 54 23.37 -15.79 17.10
CA ILE A 54 24.35 -14.85 16.54
C ILE A 54 23.77 -13.43 16.54
N ILE A 55 24.45 -12.50 17.22
CA ILE A 55 24.11 -11.08 17.17
C ILE A 55 24.47 -10.49 15.81
N LEU A 56 23.50 -9.82 15.19
CA LEU A 56 23.66 -9.22 13.86
C LEU A 56 24.09 -7.75 13.95
N LYS A 57 25.11 -7.36 13.17
CA LYS A 57 25.51 -5.94 12.99
C LYS A 57 24.47 -5.13 12.20
N HIS A 58 23.89 -5.70 11.15
CA HIS A 58 22.93 -5.03 10.25
C HIS A 58 21.59 -5.77 10.23
N SER A 59 20.85 -5.70 11.34
CA SER A 59 19.61 -6.47 11.53
C SER A 59 18.59 -6.23 10.41
N GLU A 60 18.41 -5.01 9.93
CA GLU A 60 17.46 -4.71 8.84
C GLU A 60 17.81 -5.40 7.52
N GLU A 61 19.09 -5.41 7.12
CA GLU A 61 19.54 -6.02 5.87
C GLU A 61 19.42 -7.54 5.94
N VAL A 62 19.88 -8.14 7.04
CA VAL A 62 19.84 -9.59 7.23
C VAL A 62 18.39 -10.08 7.33
N LEU A 63 17.51 -9.37 8.04
CA LEU A 63 16.08 -9.72 8.13
C LEU A 63 15.35 -9.55 6.80
N SER A 64 15.83 -8.68 5.90
CA SER A 64 15.24 -8.55 4.57
C SER A 64 15.53 -9.75 3.66
N ILE A 65 16.56 -10.54 3.98
CA ILE A 65 17.03 -11.69 3.20
C ILE A 65 16.50 -13.02 3.78
N ILE A 66 16.20 -13.07 5.08
CA ILE A 66 15.62 -14.26 5.72
C ILE A 66 14.14 -14.40 5.33
N ASN A 67 13.80 -15.52 4.71
CA ASN A 67 12.41 -15.81 4.37
C ASN A 67 11.64 -16.27 5.59
N ALA A 68 10.37 -15.84 5.71
CA ALA A 68 9.48 -16.26 6.80
C ALA A 68 9.35 -17.79 6.93
N GLN A 69 9.34 -18.51 5.82
CA GLN A 69 9.20 -19.98 5.80
C GLN A 69 10.41 -20.73 6.40
N ASP A 70 11.57 -20.07 6.46
CA ASP A 70 12.83 -20.64 6.92
C ASP A 70 13.04 -20.49 8.44
N ILE A 71 12.16 -19.76 9.13
CA ILE A 71 12.21 -19.53 10.57
C ILE A 71 11.45 -20.65 11.31
N GLU A 72 12.06 -21.17 12.36
CA GLU A 72 11.50 -22.19 13.26
C GLU A 72 10.78 -21.54 14.44
N GLN A 73 11.41 -20.55 15.07
CA GLN A 73 10.88 -19.88 16.25
C GLN A 73 11.37 -18.44 16.35
N MET A 74 10.59 -17.56 16.98
CA MET A 74 10.99 -16.21 17.36
C MET A 74 10.61 -15.94 18.82
N ASN A 75 11.55 -15.42 19.61
CA ASN A 75 11.32 -15.01 20.99
C ASN A 75 11.61 -13.52 21.14
N VAL A 76 10.88 -12.86 22.05
CA VAL A 76 11.13 -11.46 22.40
C VAL A 76 11.44 -11.38 23.88
N LEU A 77 12.67 -10.99 24.19
CA LEU A 77 13.15 -10.77 25.55
C LEU A 77 13.02 -9.29 25.90
N LYS A 78 12.40 -9.01 27.06
CA LYS A 78 12.18 -7.65 27.57
C LYS A 78 12.95 -7.42 28.88
N ASP A 79 13.19 -6.16 29.18
CA ASP A 79 13.69 -5.68 30.47
C ASP A 79 14.95 -6.44 30.94
N ASN A 80 14.96 -6.91 32.19
CA ASN A 80 16.15 -7.53 32.79
C ASN A 80 16.52 -8.86 32.13
N GLN A 81 15.57 -9.65 31.65
CA GLN A 81 15.85 -10.94 30.99
C GLN A 81 16.71 -10.79 29.73
N ALA A 82 16.54 -9.68 29.01
CA ALA A 82 17.32 -9.34 27.83
C ALA A 82 18.77 -8.96 28.21
N LYS A 83 18.93 -8.14 29.25
CA LYS A 83 20.23 -7.71 29.78
C LYS A 83 21.02 -8.85 30.40
N ASP A 84 20.37 -9.74 31.14
CA ASP A 84 20.99 -10.90 31.78
C ASP A 84 21.67 -11.81 30.75
N LYS A 85 21.08 -11.91 29.55
CA LYS A 85 21.57 -12.79 28.47
C LYS A 85 22.53 -12.10 27.49
N TYR A 86 22.34 -10.81 27.23
CA TYR A 86 23.03 -10.10 26.13
C TYR A 86 23.74 -8.80 26.55
N GLY A 87 23.74 -8.48 27.84
CA GLY A 87 24.39 -7.30 28.42
C GLY A 87 23.72 -5.97 28.04
N ASP A 88 24.43 -4.86 28.24
CA ASP A 88 23.88 -3.50 28.06
C ASP A 88 23.38 -3.20 26.64
N LYS A 89 23.88 -3.93 25.64
CA LYS A 89 23.42 -3.84 24.24
C LYS A 89 21.96 -4.27 24.04
N ALA A 90 21.39 -4.95 25.03
CA ALA A 90 20.01 -5.40 25.08
C ALA A 90 19.13 -4.52 25.98
N VAL A 91 19.58 -3.30 26.32
CA VAL A 91 18.79 -2.32 27.11
C VAL A 91 17.41 -2.01 26.51
N ASN A 92 17.28 -2.16 25.19
CA ASN A 92 16.04 -1.96 24.44
C ASN A 92 15.32 -3.27 24.09
N GLY A 93 15.67 -4.39 24.74
CA GLY A 93 15.13 -5.72 24.47
C GLY A 93 15.89 -6.47 23.37
N VAL A 94 15.59 -7.77 23.24
CA VAL A 94 16.17 -8.65 22.20
C VAL A 94 15.06 -9.40 21.47
N ILE A 95 15.18 -9.49 20.15
CA ILE A 95 14.39 -10.39 19.32
C ILE A 95 15.31 -11.54 18.85
N GLU A 96 15.05 -12.73 19.37
CA GLU A 96 15.79 -13.95 19.01
C GLU A 96 15.03 -14.69 17.92
N ILE A 97 15.75 -15.14 16.89
CA ILE A 97 15.20 -15.91 15.79
C ILE A 97 15.95 -17.22 15.71
N THR A 98 15.24 -18.33 15.68
CA THR A 98 15.80 -19.67 15.45
C THR A 98 15.38 -20.11 14.06
N LEU A 99 16.32 -20.57 13.24
CA LEU A 99 16.03 -21.05 11.89
C LEU A 99 15.73 -22.56 11.89
N LYS A 100 14.88 -23.01 10.95
CA LYS A 100 14.66 -24.45 10.74
C LYS A 100 15.97 -25.13 10.38
N LYS A 101 16.15 -26.37 10.84
CA LYS A 101 17.34 -27.20 10.53
C LYS A 101 17.71 -27.19 9.04
N SER A 102 16.73 -27.28 8.15
CA SER A 102 16.92 -27.24 6.69
C SER A 102 17.46 -25.90 6.16
N ALA A 103 17.16 -24.80 6.84
CA ALA A 103 17.57 -23.45 6.45
C ALA A 103 18.92 -23.01 7.04
N LYS A 104 19.41 -23.64 8.11
CA LYS A 104 20.69 -23.26 8.75
C LYS A 104 21.87 -23.31 7.78
N LYS A 105 21.93 -24.31 6.90
CA LYS A 105 23.00 -24.43 5.88
C LYS A 105 22.93 -23.31 4.84
N LYS A 106 21.72 -22.92 4.44
CA LYS A 106 21.46 -21.84 3.47
C LYS A 106 21.94 -20.48 3.99
N TYR A 107 21.72 -20.18 5.26
CA TYR A 107 22.06 -18.89 5.85
C TYR A 107 23.43 -18.85 6.56
N LYS A 108 24.12 -19.99 6.68
CA LYS A 108 25.43 -20.09 7.39
C LYS A 108 26.48 -19.09 6.90
N LYS A 109 26.57 -18.84 5.59
CA LYS A 109 27.53 -17.89 5.01
C LYS A 109 27.16 -16.44 5.35
N LEU A 110 25.90 -16.08 5.14
CA LEU A 110 25.35 -14.75 5.45
C LEU A 110 25.51 -14.40 6.94
N LEU A 111 25.24 -15.36 7.84
CA LEU A 111 25.36 -15.18 9.27
C LEU A 111 26.83 -15.00 9.71
N LYS A 112 27.77 -15.70 9.05
CA LYS A 112 29.21 -15.54 9.30
C LYS A 112 29.74 -14.17 8.87
N GLU A 113 29.23 -13.61 7.79
CA GLU A 113 29.63 -12.29 7.28
C GLU A 113 29.05 -11.13 8.12
N ASN A 114 28.04 -11.39 8.94
CA ASN A 114 27.32 -10.39 9.75
C ASN A 114 27.46 -10.58 11.27
N ILE A 115 28.43 -11.40 11.72
CA ILE A 115 28.73 -11.61 13.15
C ILE A 115 29.22 -10.29 13.74
N SER A 116 28.63 -9.85 14.86
CA SER A 116 29.31 -8.87 15.71
C SER A 116 30.48 -9.57 16.41
N ASP A 117 31.67 -9.51 15.82
CA ASP A 117 32.86 -10.02 16.50
C ASP A 117 33.05 -9.27 17.81
N SER A 118 33.12 -10.01 18.92
CA SER A 118 33.50 -9.48 20.22
C SER A 118 35.00 -9.15 20.31
N LYS A 119 35.76 -9.36 19.21
CA LYS A 119 37.16 -8.93 19.05
C LYS A 119 37.48 -8.67 17.57
N LEU A 120 37.29 -7.44 17.10
CA LEU A 120 38.01 -6.93 15.93
C LEU A 120 38.40 -5.47 16.19
N ASN A 121 39.71 -5.26 16.35
CA ASN A 121 40.35 -3.95 16.21
C ASN A 121 40.24 -3.55 14.74
N THR A 122 39.38 -2.58 14.43
CA THR A 122 39.53 -1.79 13.22
C THR A 122 39.59 -0.33 13.65
N ASN A 123 40.68 0.35 13.27
CA ASN A 123 40.73 1.80 13.26
C ASN A 123 39.64 2.29 12.30
N ASP A 124 38.43 2.49 12.83
CA ASP A 124 37.35 3.18 12.14
C ASP A 124 37.87 4.57 11.80
N TYR A 125 38.18 4.83 10.53
CA TYR A 125 38.39 6.18 10.04
C TYR A 125 37.11 6.97 10.29
N LYS A 126 37.09 7.71 11.40
CA LYS A 126 36.01 8.62 11.76
C LYS A 126 36.08 9.82 10.83
N ILE A 127 35.03 10.04 10.08
CA ILE A 127 34.83 11.25 9.28
C ILE A 127 33.75 12.09 9.94
N SER A 128 33.96 13.41 9.97
CA SER A 128 32.92 14.36 10.36
C SER A 128 32.13 14.70 9.11
N ILE A 129 30.83 14.42 9.11
CA ILE A 129 29.92 14.90 8.06
C ILE A 129 29.07 16.04 8.61
N SER A 130 28.78 17.02 7.77
CA SER A 130 27.95 18.18 8.12
C SER A 130 27.24 18.73 6.90
N GLY A 131 26.08 19.35 7.12
CA GLY A 131 25.36 20.11 6.10
C GLY A 131 23.99 20.53 6.59
N SER A 132 23.09 20.82 5.65
CA SER A 132 21.72 21.24 5.93
C SER A 132 20.69 20.18 5.56
N ILE A 133 19.57 20.19 6.27
CA ILE A 133 18.41 19.35 5.99
C ILE A 133 17.25 20.28 5.62
N SER A 134 16.71 20.13 4.41
CA SER A 134 15.61 20.93 3.88
C SER A 134 14.49 20.06 3.29
N ASP A 135 13.34 20.68 3.03
CA ASP A 135 12.28 20.07 2.21
C ASP A 135 12.56 20.26 0.71
N GLU A 136 11.67 19.74 -0.13
CA GLU A 136 11.72 19.86 -1.60
C GLU A 136 11.59 21.29 -2.14
N ARG A 137 11.18 22.24 -1.30
CA ARG A 137 11.08 23.68 -1.61
C ARG A 137 12.28 24.45 -1.06
N ASN A 138 13.33 23.75 -0.64
CA ASN A 138 14.52 24.29 0.02
C ASN A 138 14.23 25.00 1.35
N GLN A 139 13.10 24.71 2.00
CA GLN A 139 12.82 25.23 3.34
C GLN A 139 13.52 24.38 4.40
N PRO A 140 14.20 24.97 5.41
CA PRO A 140 14.92 24.20 6.41
C PRO A 140 13.97 23.35 7.24
N VAL A 141 14.35 22.09 7.51
CA VAL A 141 13.60 21.18 8.37
C VAL A 141 14.29 21.11 9.74
N PRO A 142 13.71 21.74 10.78
CA PRO A 142 14.36 21.83 12.08
C PRO A 142 14.23 20.54 12.90
N LYS A 143 15.20 20.29 13.78
CA LYS A 143 15.14 19.21 14.79
C LYS A 143 14.82 17.85 14.16
N VAL A 144 15.57 17.47 13.13
CA VAL A 144 15.51 16.16 12.48
C VAL A 144 16.31 15.17 13.32
N VAL A 145 15.77 13.98 13.53
CA VAL A 145 16.47 12.89 14.22
C VAL A 145 17.43 12.22 13.25
N ILE A 146 18.70 12.13 13.62
CA ILE A 146 19.77 11.56 12.81
C ILE A 146 20.33 10.34 13.55
N SER A 147 19.96 9.15 13.11
CA SER A 147 20.30 7.90 13.80
C SER A 147 21.38 7.14 13.06
N ASN A 148 22.50 6.84 13.73
CA ASN A 148 23.48 5.88 13.25
C ASN A 148 22.98 4.47 13.57
N LEU A 149 22.44 3.78 12.55
CA LEU A 149 21.85 2.47 12.70
C LEU A 149 22.90 1.38 12.98
N THR A 150 24.13 1.59 12.53
CA THR A 150 25.25 0.66 12.78
C THR A 150 25.71 0.71 14.24
N LYS A 151 25.91 1.92 14.77
CA LYS A 151 26.45 2.15 16.13
C LYS A 151 25.38 2.32 17.20
N ARG A 152 24.12 2.48 16.78
CA ARG A 152 22.94 2.72 17.63
C ARG A 152 23.02 4.03 18.42
N GLU A 153 23.58 5.04 17.80
CA GLU A 153 23.69 6.40 18.33
C GLU A 153 22.64 7.31 17.66
N ALA A 154 22.18 8.34 18.36
CA ALA A 154 21.23 9.31 17.85
C ALA A 154 21.77 10.73 18.06
N TYR A 155 21.55 11.57 17.06
CA TYR A 155 21.88 12.98 17.02
C TYR A 155 20.68 13.78 16.52
N TYR A 156 20.75 15.10 16.61
CA TYR A 156 19.68 15.98 16.16
C TYR A 156 20.26 17.14 15.34
N SER A 157 19.54 17.55 14.29
CA SER A 157 19.80 18.85 13.66
C SER A 157 19.29 20.00 14.53
N ASP A 158 19.84 21.19 14.32
CA ASP A 158 19.44 22.40 15.06
C ASP A 158 18.09 22.99 14.54
N SER A 159 17.75 24.18 15.03
CA SER A 159 16.54 24.91 14.61
C SER A 159 16.57 25.43 13.17
N LEU A 160 17.73 25.41 12.52
CA LEU A 160 17.93 25.81 11.13
C LEU A 160 18.13 24.58 10.21
N GLY A 161 17.98 23.36 10.76
CA GLY A 161 18.18 22.12 10.02
C GLY A 161 19.65 21.80 9.76
N ILE A 162 20.59 22.50 10.40
CA ILE A 162 22.02 22.24 10.27
C ILE A 162 22.42 21.07 11.18
N TYR A 163 23.30 20.21 10.70
CA TYR A 163 23.82 19.08 11.46
C TYR A 163 25.32 18.89 11.27
N LYS A 164 25.97 18.30 12.28
CA LYS A 164 27.36 17.84 12.21
C LYS A 164 27.51 16.61 13.11
N ILE A 165 27.93 15.49 12.53
CA ILE A 165 28.08 14.21 13.25
C ILE A 165 29.37 13.49 12.85
N ASN A 166 29.93 12.73 13.79
CA ASN A 166 31.10 11.89 13.54
C ASN A 166 30.65 10.46 13.26
N VAL A 167 31.02 9.95 12.09
CA VAL A 167 30.57 8.64 11.59
C VAL A 167 31.76 7.88 11.01
N ALA A 168 31.69 6.56 10.93
CA ALA A 168 32.69 5.76 10.22
C ALA A 168 32.25 5.50 8.78
N VAL A 169 33.22 5.29 7.89
CA VAL A 169 32.96 4.78 6.54
C VAL A 169 32.20 3.45 6.66
N ASN A 170 31.14 3.29 5.86
CA ASN A 170 30.14 2.22 5.89
C ASN A 170 29.08 2.27 6.99
N ASP A 171 29.05 3.32 7.84
CA ASP A 171 27.90 3.52 8.72
C ASP A 171 26.61 3.77 7.90
N TYR A 172 25.47 3.33 8.45
CA TYR A 172 24.16 3.63 7.89
C TYR A 172 23.47 4.67 8.75
N ILE A 173 23.18 5.83 8.15
CA ILE A 173 22.56 6.96 8.83
C ILE A 173 21.12 7.10 8.35
N SER A 174 20.21 7.32 9.28
CA SER A 174 18.78 7.56 9.02
C SER A 174 18.41 8.96 9.47
N PHE A 175 17.77 9.73 8.59
CA PHE A 175 17.22 11.05 8.86
C PHE A 175 15.69 10.93 8.96
N SER A 176 15.12 11.29 10.11
CA SER A 176 13.70 11.11 10.40
C SER A 176 13.07 12.36 11.00
N LYS A 177 11.89 12.71 10.50
CA LYS A 177 11.07 13.81 11.00
C LYS A 177 9.60 13.50 10.80
N GLU A 178 8.76 13.89 11.77
CA GLU A 178 7.31 13.79 11.65
C GLU A 178 6.81 14.48 10.36
N LYS A 179 5.89 13.85 9.64
CA LYS A 179 5.33 14.30 8.33
C LYS A 179 6.29 14.22 7.15
N PHE A 180 7.49 13.64 7.30
CA PHE A 180 8.44 13.42 6.21
C PHE A 180 8.74 11.93 6.02
N GLU A 181 9.09 11.54 4.81
CA GLU A 181 9.61 10.19 4.54
C GLU A 181 11.02 10.05 5.15
N THR A 182 11.27 8.94 5.85
CA THR A 182 12.60 8.65 6.41
C THR A 182 13.60 8.41 5.29
N GLN A 183 14.69 9.19 5.28
CA GLN A 183 15.79 9.03 4.33
C GLN A 183 16.93 8.25 4.97
N LYS A 184 17.44 7.22 4.29
CA LYS A 184 18.59 6.42 4.74
C LYS A 184 19.77 6.60 3.80
N LEU A 185 20.97 6.69 4.36
CA LEU A 185 22.21 6.95 3.64
C LEU A 185 23.34 6.06 4.16
N LYS A 186 24.10 5.45 3.26
CA LYS A 186 25.35 4.76 3.61
C LYS A 186 26.51 5.74 3.50
N ILE A 187 27.35 5.79 4.54
CA ILE A 187 28.52 6.67 4.58
C ILE A 187 29.62 6.11 3.68
N THR A 188 30.03 6.93 2.73
CA THR A 188 31.18 6.74 1.83
C THR A 188 32.07 7.99 1.82
N ASN A 189 33.20 7.94 1.12
CA ASN A 189 34.11 9.10 0.98
C ASN A 189 33.52 10.25 0.13
N GLN A 190 32.39 10.04 -0.54
CA GLN A 190 31.71 11.03 -1.42
C GLN A 190 30.28 11.34 -0.92
N THR A 191 30.02 11.14 0.37
CA THR A 191 28.67 11.30 0.93
C THR A 191 28.18 12.75 0.77
N PRO A 192 26.96 12.97 0.25
CA PRO A 192 26.41 14.31 0.11
C PRO A 192 26.27 14.99 1.48
N SER A 193 26.63 16.27 1.55
CA SER A 193 26.54 17.10 2.75
C SER A 193 25.09 17.49 3.07
N ASN A 194 24.28 17.78 2.05
CA ASN A 194 22.91 18.25 2.22
C ASN A 194 21.87 17.15 1.97
N ILE A 195 20.81 17.17 2.76
CA ILE A 195 19.76 16.16 2.80
C ILE A 195 18.43 16.81 2.48
N ILE A 196 17.65 16.23 1.57
CA ILE A 196 16.32 16.72 1.20
C ILE A 196 15.29 15.71 1.67
N LEU A 197 14.53 16.06 2.70
CA LEU A 197 13.41 15.26 3.19
C LEU A 197 12.16 15.57 2.37
N LYS A 198 11.55 14.53 1.81
CA LYS A 198 10.28 14.64 1.09
C LYS A 198 9.13 14.60 2.09
N ILE A 199 8.14 15.47 1.91
CA ILE A 199 6.93 15.40 2.71
C ILE A 199 6.30 14.02 2.47
N GLN A 200 5.96 13.34 3.55
CA GLN A 200 5.18 12.12 3.49
C GLN A 200 3.77 12.52 3.07
N THR A 201 3.52 12.57 1.75
CA THR A 201 2.16 12.60 1.23
C THR A 201 1.56 11.25 1.55
N ALA A 202 0.93 11.17 2.72
CA ALA A 202 0.01 10.11 3.02
C ALA A 202 -1.24 10.30 2.13
N SER A 203 -1.07 10.09 0.84
CA SER A 203 -2.17 9.74 -0.06
C SER A 203 -2.67 8.40 0.46
N SER A 204 -3.83 8.42 1.10
CA SER A 204 -4.52 7.21 1.51
C SER A 204 -4.69 6.38 0.24
N LYS A 205 -4.07 5.21 0.18
CA LYS A 205 -4.23 4.32 -0.98
C LYS A 205 -5.69 4.00 -1.14
N ILE A 206 -6.32 4.53 -2.17
CA ILE A 206 -7.71 4.21 -2.48
C ILE A 206 -7.75 2.85 -3.14
N LYS A 207 -8.68 2.01 -2.69
CA LYS A 207 -8.99 0.77 -3.38
C LYS A 207 -9.97 1.03 -4.52
N ILE A 208 -9.48 0.83 -5.74
CA ILE A 208 -10.28 0.76 -6.94
C ILE A 208 -10.99 -0.60 -6.95
N LYS A 209 -12.32 -0.61 -6.86
CA LYS A 209 -13.12 -1.84 -6.79
C LYS A 209 -13.95 -2.03 -8.04
N LYS A 210 -13.92 -3.26 -8.54
CA LYS A 210 -14.84 -3.75 -9.58
C LYS A 210 -14.87 -2.96 -10.90
N PRO A 211 -13.75 -2.45 -11.44
CA PRO A 211 -13.63 -2.37 -12.89
C PRO A 211 -13.98 -3.71 -13.54
N ILE A 212 -15.18 -3.79 -14.10
CA ILE A 212 -15.67 -4.92 -14.89
C ILE A 212 -15.90 -4.42 -16.30
N ILE A 213 -15.37 -5.16 -17.28
CA ILE A 213 -15.43 -4.83 -18.70
C ILE A 213 -16.28 -5.86 -19.43
N TYR A 214 -17.33 -5.39 -20.11
CA TYR A 214 -18.14 -6.16 -21.06
C TYR A 214 -17.87 -5.68 -22.49
N LEU A 215 -17.94 -6.60 -23.43
CA LEU A 215 -17.61 -6.37 -24.83
C LEU A 215 -18.72 -6.92 -25.71
N TYR A 216 -19.36 -6.06 -26.49
CA TYR A 216 -20.51 -6.41 -27.35
C TYR A 216 -20.22 -6.03 -28.81
N PRO A 217 -19.45 -6.85 -29.55
CA PRO A 217 -19.24 -6.63 -30.98
C PRO A 217 -20.54 -6.89 -31.76
N THR A 218 -20.61 -6.41 -33.01
CA THR A 218 -21.75 -6.71 -33.90
C THR A 218 -21.68 -8.11 -34.52
N GLU A 219 -20.48 -8.67 -34.62
CA GLU A 219 -20.20 -10.02 -35.08
C GLU A 219 -19.11 -10.67 -34.22
N LYS A 220 -18.77 -11.93 -34.46
CA LYS A 220 -17.67 -12.58 -33.73
C LYS A 220 -16.35 -11.89 -34.09
N THR A 221 -15.64 -11.34 -33.11
CA THR A 221 -14.46 -10.49 -33.35
C THR A 221 -13.29 -10.87 -32.46
N ASP A 222 -12.09 -10.92 -33.03
CA ASP A 222 -10.85 -11.02 -32.25
C ASP A 222 -10.42 -9.63 -31.77
N ILE A 223 -10.14 -9.50 -30.47
CA ILE A 223 -9.84 -8.25 -29.78
C ILE A 223 -8.53 -8.36 -29.01
N SER A 224 -7.70 -7.32 -29.10
CA SER A 224 -6.60 -7.05 -28.15
C SER A 224 -6.99 -5.90 -27.22
N LEU A 225 -7.02 -6.15 -25.90
CA LEU A 225 -7.28 -5.14 -24.88
C LEU A 225 -6.08 -5.04 -23.92
N SER A 226 -5.53 -3.84 -23.78
CA SER A 226 -4.58 -3.48 -22.73
C SER A 226 -5.09 -2.23 -22.01
N PHE A 227 -4.65 -2.01 -20.77
CA PHE A 227 -4.97 -0.77 -20.08
C PHE A 227 -3.74 -0.26 -19.31
N ASN A 228 -3.65 1.06 -19.22
CA ASN A 228 -2.67 1.76 -18.42
C ASN A 228 -3.32 2.24 -17.13
N PHE A 229 -2.99 1.58 -16.02
CA PHE A 229 -3.47 1.91 -14.69
C PHE A 229 -2.33 2.52 -13.87
N ASN A 230 -2.48 3.78 -13.47
CA ASN A 230 -1.48 4.51 -12.67
C ASN A 230 -1.53 4.13 -11.18
N GLY A 231 -1.50 2.82 -10.92
CA GLY A 231 -1.60 2.26 -9.58
C GLY A 231 -1.01 0.86 -9.55
N LYS A 232 -1.29 0.15 -8.46
CA LYS A 232 -0.89 -1.25 -8.30
C LYS A 232 -2.09 -2.14 -8.49
N LEU A 233 -2.05 -2.97 -9.53
CA LEU A 233 -2.99 -4.07 -9.71
C LEU A 233 -2.89 -5.05 -8.53
N LEU A 234 -4.06 -5.46 -8.02
CA LEU A 234 -4.17 -6.46 -6.98
C LEU A 234 -4.66 -7.78 -7.58
N THR A 235 -5.78 -7.73 -8.29
CA THR A 235 -6.42 -8.89 -8.89
C THR A 235 -6.80 -8.58 -10.32
N THR A 236 -6.68 -9.58 -11.18
CA THR A 236 -7.18 -9.55 -12.55
C THR A 236 -7.77 -10.90 -12.90
N PHE A 237 -8.86 -10.90 -13.66
CA PHE A 237 -9.54 -12.11 -14.09
C PHE A 237 -10.15 -11.92 -15.49
N PRO A 238 -9.72 -12.69 -16.52
CA PRO A 238 -8.62 -13.65 -16.53
C PRO A 238 -7.28 -13.03 -16.12
N LYS A 239 -6.27 -13.85 -15.81
CA LYS A 239 -4.98 -13.35 -15.36
C LYS A 239 -4.39 -12.38 -16.40
N TYR A 240 -4.20 -11.14 -16.00
CA TYR A 240 -3.57 -10.10 -16.82
C TYR A 240 -2.05 -10.17 -16.74
N GLN A 241 -1.40 -9.95 -17.88
CA GLN A 241 0.05 -9.80 -18.01
C GLN A 241 0.32 -8.43 -18.64
N ASP A 242 0.33 -8.37 -19.98
CA ASP A 242 0.51 -7.11 -20.73
C ASP A 242 -0.75 -6.68 -21.49
N LYS A 243 -1.52 -7.68 -21.95
CA LYS A 243 -2.77 -7.52 -22.68
C LYS A 243 -3.62 -8.79 -22.60
N TRP A 244 -4.92 -8.65 -22.80
CA TRP A 244 -5.82 -9.74 -23.10
C TRP A 244 -6.02 -9.84 -24.62
N GLU A 245 -5.87 -11.04 -25.17
CA GLU A 245 -6.09 -11.36 -26.57
C GLU A 245 -7.27 -12.35 -26.60
N LEU A 246 -8.41 -11.90 -27.09
CA LEU A 246 -9.72 -12.51 -26.84
C LEU A 246 -10.49 -12.67 -28.14
N THR A 247 -11.37 -13.66 -28.19
CA THR A 247 -12.44 -13.74 -29.20
C THR A 247 -13.77 -13.44 -28.52
N VAL A 248 -14.44 -12.37 -28.92
CA VAL A 248 -15.70 -11.92 -28.34
C VAL A 248 -16.88 -12.19 -29.27
N TYR A 249 -18.06 -12.37 -28.69
CA TYR A 249 -19.29 -12.70 -29.39
C TYR A 249 -20.37 -11.64 -29.13
N PRO A 250 -21.32 -11.43 -30.06
CA PRO A 250 -22.34 -10.37 -29.91
C PRO A 250 -23.20 -10.46 -28.65
N ASP A 251 -23.33 -11.65 -28.07
CA ASP A 251 -24.05 -11.89 -26.82
C ASP A 251 -23.23 -11.59 -25.56
N GLY A 252 -22.02 -11.03 -25.70
CA GLY A 252 -21.14 -10.65 -24.61
C GLY A 252 -20.23 -11.77 -24.10
N LYS A 253 -20.31 -12.99 -24.65
CA LYS A 253 -19.35 -14.04 -24.31
C LYS A 253 -17.94 -13.68 -24.79
N ILE A 254 -16.97 -13.95 -23.94
CA ILE A 254 -15.55 -13.71 -24.18
C ILE A 254 -14.82 -15.05 -24.10
N PHE A 255 -14.12 -15.43 -25.16
CA PHE A 255 -13.27 -16.61 -25.19
C PHE A 255 -11.79 -16.20 -25.11
N ASP A 256 -11.08 -16.69 -24.10
CA ASP A 256 -9.64 -16.48 -23.96
C ASP A 256 -8.89 -17.72 -24.45
N LYS A 257 -8.15 -17.55 -25.57
CA LYS A 257 -7.38 -18.62 -26.20
C LYS A 257 -6.25 -19.14 -25.29
N LYS A 258 -5.74 -18.33 -24.36
CA LYS A 258 -4.66 -18.74 -23.43
C LYS A 258 -5.15 -19.71 -22.37
N THR A 259 -6.35 -19.47 -21.84
CA THR A 259 -6.93 -20.29 -20.76
C THR A 259 -7.90 -21.35 -21.29
N ASN A 260 -8.25 -21.31 -22.58
CA ASN A 260 -9.23 -22.16 -23.23
C ASN A 260 -10.58 -22.16 -22.49
N ARG A 261 -11.05 -20.96 -22.11
CA ARG A 261 -12.25 -20.77 -21.30
C ARG A 261 -13.10 -19.62 -21.79
N PHE A 262 -14.40 -19.74 -21.52
CA PHE A 262 -15.36 -18.67 -21.68
C PHE A 262 -15.49 -17.86 -20.40
N TYR A 263 -15.64 -16.55 -20.57
CA TYR A 263 -15.87 -15.55 -19.55
C TYR A 263 -17.04 -14.67 -19.99
N ASN A 264 -17.77 -14.11 -19.02
CA ASN A 264 -18.85 -13.16 -19.28
C ASN A 264 -18.37 -11.70 -19.18
N SER A 265 -17.20 -11.49 -18.59
CA SER A 265 -16.58 -10.18 -18.41
C SER A 265 -15.10 -10.31 -18.09
N LEU A 266 -14.37 -9.21 -18.26
CA LEU A 266 -13.02 -9.05 -17.72
C LEU A 266 -13.11 -8.24 -16.44
N PHE A 267 -12.22 -8.52 -15.49
CA PHE A 267 -12.22 -7.85 -14.19
C PHE A 267 -10.81 -7.48 -13.78
N TRP A 268 -10.68 -6.32 -13.15
CA TRP A 268 -9.49 -5.96 -12.42
C TRP A 268 -9.84 -5.17 -11.16
N ASP A 269 -8.96 -5.24 -10.15
CA ASP A 269 -8.99 -4.34 -9.00
C ASP A 269 -7.57 -3.89 -8.65
N GLY A 270 -7.48 -2.77 -7.93
CA GLY A 270 -6.21 -2.12 -7.72
C GLY A 270 -6.21 -1.16 -6.55
N ILE A 271 -5.04 -0.63 -6.27
CA ILE A 271 -4.86 0.49 -5.35
C ILE A 271 -4.13 1.61 -6.06
N GLN A 272 -4.61 2.84 -5.89
CA GLN A 272 -4.03 4.03 -6.49
C GLN A 272 -3.95 5.14 -5.44
N ASN A 273 -2.96 6.01 -5.65
CA ASN A 273 -2.84 7.25 -4.91
C ASN A 273 -3.26 8.40 -5.82
N PHE A 274 -4.12 9.26 -5.30
CA PHE A 274 -4.48 10.51 -5.96
C PHE A 274 -3.92 11.69 -5.17
N PRO A 275 -3.55 12.79 -5.84
CA PRO A 275 -3.17 14.02 -5.18
C PRO A 275 -4.40 14.64 -4.48
N ASP A 276 -4.19 15.53 -3.52
CA ASP A 276 -5.27 16.09 -2.70
C ASP A 276 -6.32 16.87 -3.54
N GLU A 277 -5.88 17.46 -4.66
CA GLU A 277 -6.72 18.18 -5.61
C GLU A 277 -7.77 17.29 -6.29
N HIS A 278 -7.51 15.98 -6.39
CA HIS A 278 -8.47 15.01 -6.95
C HIS A 278 -9.80 15.02 -6.21
N TYR A 279 -9.77 15.21 -4.89
CA TYR A 279 -10.96 15.21 -4.04
C TYR A 279 -11.66 16.58 -3.95
N ASN A 280 -11.22 17.56 -4.77
CA ASN A 280 -11.83 18.88 -4.81
C ASN A 280 -12.96 18.94 -5.85
N TYR A 281 -14.00 18.12 -5.63
CA TYR A 281 -15.13 18.01 -6.53
C TYR A 281 -15.85 19.37 -6.71
N LYS A 282 -16.13 19.72 -7.96
CA LYS A 282 -16.92 20.91 -8.32
C LYS A 282 -18.39 20.59 -8.53
N THR A 283 -18.67 19.35 -8.90
CA THR A 283 -20.02 18.85 -9.15
C THR A 283 -20.18 17.45 -8.59
N GLY A 284 -21.42 17.05 -8.35
CA GLY A 284 -21.76 15.71 -7.88
C GLY A 284 -23.19 15.69 -7.37
N PHE A 285 -23.57 14.59 -6.74
CA PHE A 285 -24.94 14.37 -6.27
C PHE A 285 -24.97 14.11 -4.77
N SER A 286 -26.00 14.61 -4.10
CA SER A 286 -26.32 14.26 -2.72
C SER A 286 -27.55 13.37 -2.72
N VAL A 287 -27.36 12.09 -2.42
CA VAL A 287 -28.41 11.07 -2.59
C VAL A 287 -28.70 10.39 -1.27
N GLU A 288 -29.94 10.52 -0.81
CA GLU A 288 -30.42 9.82 0.38
C GLU A 288 -30.53 8.32 0.13
N LYS A 289 -30.30 7.53 1.18
CA LYS A 289 -30.34 6.06 1.15
C LYS A 289 -31.57 5.50 0.42
N ASN A 290 -32.75 6.05 0.69
CA ASN A 290 -34.02 5.55 0.13
C ASN A 290 -34.19 5.84 -1.37
N ASN A 291 -33.40 6.76 -1.92
CA ASN A 291 -33.46 7.16 -3.32
C ASN A 291 -32.33 6.57 -4.16
N LEU A 292 -31.38 5.83 -3.55
CA LEU A 292 -30.19 5.31 -4.22
C LEU A 292 -30.49 4.44 -5.44
N VAL A 293 -31.44 3.51 -5.32
CA VAL A 293 -31.77 2.58 -6.42
C VAL A 293 -32.34 3.34 -7.60
N LEU A 294 -33.34 4.19 -7.38
CA LEU A 294 -33.96 5.00 -8.44
C LEU A 294 -32.92 5.91 -9.11
N PHE A 295 -32.12 6.60 -8.30
CA PHE A 295 -31.06 7.49 -8.77
C PHE A 295 -30.03 6.74 -9.64
N LEU A 296 -29.49 5.63 -9.15
CA LEU A 296 -28.47 4.87 -9.89
C LEU A 296 -29.04 4.31 -11.18
N THR A 297 -30.25 3.76 -11.17
CA THR A 297 -30.90 3.25 -12.38
C THR A 297 -31.04 4.36 -13.43
N GLU A 298 -31.60 5.51 -13.06
CA GLU A 298 -31.80 6.63 -13.98
C GLU A 298 -30.47 7.13 -14.57
N LYS A 299 -29.44 7.33 -13.73
CA LYS A 299 -28.15 7.89 -14.19
C LYS A 299 -27.37 6.90 -15.04
N LEU A 300 -27.34 5.62 -14.68
CA LEU A 300 -26.60 4.60 -15.43
C LEU A 300 -27.25 4.29 -16.78
N GLU A 301 -28.58 4.23 -16.84
CA GLU A 301 -29.29 4.06 -18.12
C GLU A 301 -29.16 5.29 -19.02
N THR A 302 -29.12 6.51 -18.45
CA THR A 302 -28.80 7.73 -19.20
C THR A 302 -27.39 7.65 -19.81
N LEU A 303 -26.42 7.10 -19.07
CA LEU A 303 -25.06 6.83 -19.54
C LEU A 303 -24.99 5.66 -20.53
N GLY A 304 -26.12 5.03 -20.88
CA GLY A 304 -26.21 3.99 -21.89
C GLY A 304 -25.95 2.58 -21.39
N LEU A 305 -25.84 2.36 -20.06
CA LEU A 305 -25.80 1.00 -19.50
C LEU A 305 -27.15 0.31 -19.76
N ASN A 306 -27.11 -0.99 -20.05
CA ASN A 306 -28.34 -1.78 -20.18
C ASN A 306 -28.79 -2.29 -18.80
N THR A 307 -30.00 -2.84 -18.74
CA THR A 307 -30.59 -3.37 -17.49
C THR A 307 -29.69 -4.38 -16.77
N PHE A 308 -28.99 -5.27 -17.48
CA PHE A 308 -28.10 -6.25 -16.87
C PHE A 308 -26.90 -5.59 -16.18
N GLU A 309 -26.22 -4.69 -16.90
CA GLU A 309 -25.04 -3.98 -16.39
C GLU A 309 -25.40 -3.03 -15.24
N THR A 310 -26.53 -2.31 -15.37
CA THR A 310 -27.08 -1.44 -14.32
C THR A 310 -27.39 -2.24 -13.06
N ASN A 311 -28.03 -3.40 -13.19
CA ASN A 311 -28.32 -4.27 -12.04
C ASN A 311 -27.04 -4.81 -11.39
N ASP A 312 -26.04 -5.24 -12.17
CA ASP A 312 -24.77 -5.74 -11.62
C ASP A 312 -24.00 -4.63 -10.88
N PHE A 313 -23.98 -3.42 -11.44
CA PHE A 313 -23.42 -2.24 -10.78
C PHE A 313 -24.11 -1.96 -9.43
N ILE A 314 -25.44 -1.86 -9.45
CA ILE A 314 -26.25 -1.55 -8.26
C ILE A 314 -26.09 -2.65 -7.22
N GLN A 315 -26.17 -3.93 -7.61
CA GLN A 315 -26.04 -5.06 -6.70
C GLN A 315 -24.69 -5.06 -5.97
N PHE A 316 -23.61 -4.65 -6.64
CA PHE A 316 -22.31 -4.54 -6.01
C PHE A 316 -22.18 -3.32 -5.07
N TRP A 317 -22.63 -2.14 -5.53
CA TRP A 317 -22.38 -0.89 -4.82
C TRP A 317 -23.42 -0.54 -3.76
N LEU A 318 -24.68 -0.96 -3.92
CA LEU A 318 -25.78 -0.62 -3.03
C LEU A 318 -25.48 -0.98 -1.55
N PRO A 319 -24.97 -2.18 -1.20
CA PRO A 319 -24.64 -2.51 0.19
C PRO A 319 -23.53 -1.64 0.82
N HIS A 320 -22.72 -0.97 -0.01
CA HIS A 320 -21.69 -0.04 0.46
C HIS A 320 -22.27 1.36 0.66
N LEU A 321 -23.09 1.83 -0.29
CA LEU A 321 -23.75 3.13 -0.24
C LEU A 321 -24.78 3.21 0.91
N GLU A 322 -25.50 2.12 1.16
CA GLU A 322 -26.53 2.04 2.21
C GLU A 322 -25.99 2.05 3.65
N GLN A 323 -24.66 2.00 3.81
CA GLN A 323 -24.01 2.23 5.11
C GLN A 323 -24.11 3.69 5.55
N ASN A 324 -24.31 4.60 4.59
CA ASN A 324 -24.48 6.03 4.82
C ASN A 324 -25.96 6.41 4.79
N LYS A 325 -26.36 7.41 5.59
CA LYS A 325 -27.71 8.00 5.50
C LYS A 325 -27.91 8.77 4.19
N THR A 326 -26.89 9.53 3.83
CA THR A 326 -26.83 10.31 2.59
C THR A 326 -25.42 10.13 2.01
N ASN A 327 -25.34 9.94 0.69
CA ASN A 327 -24.10 9.74 -0.04
C ASN A 327 -23.80 10.96 -0.90
N PHE A 328 -22.56 11.43 -0.88
CA PHE A 328 -22.01 12.16 -2.01
C PHE A 328 -21.67 11.15 -3.10
N ILE A 329 -22.04 11.43 -4.35
CA ILE A 329 -21.71 10.59 -5.50
C ILE A 329 -21.15 11.47 -6.63
N HIS A 330 -20.03 11.06 -7.22
CA HIS A 330 -19.44 11.67 -8.41
C HIS A 330 -19.11 10.58 -9.44
N PHE A 331 -19.43 10.83 -10.71
CA PHE A 331 -19.10 9.90 -11.80
C PHE A 331 -17.99 10.46 -12.69
N TYR A 332 -16.98 9.65 -12.99
CA TYR A 332 -16.06 9.88 -14.10
C TYR A 332 -16.54 9.07 -15.29
N VAL A 333 -16.79 9.75 -16.41
CA VAL A 333 -17.38 9.14 -17.61
C VAL A 333 -16.40 9.24 -18.78
N ASN A 334 -16.17 8.13 -19.46
CA ASN A 334 -15.35 8.03 -20.68
C ASN A 334 -13.95 8.64 -20.52
N SER A 335 -13.67 9.79 -21.15
CA SER A 335 -12.36 10.45 -21.06
C SER A 335 -12.01 10.86 -19.64
N ASP A 336 -13.00 11.19 -18.80
CA ASP A 336 -12.77 11.57 -17.42
C ASP A 336 -12.32 10.36 -16.58
N TYR A 337 -12.66 9.13 -17.01
CA TYR A 337 -12.18 7.89 -16.39
C TYR A 337 -10.67 7.74 -16.54
N ASP A 338 -10.03 8.33 -17.57
CA ASP A 338 -8.60 8.14 -17.87
C ASP A 338 -7.66 8.56 -16.73
N ILE A 339 -8.13 9.37 -15.78
CA ILE A 339 -7.39 9.68 -14.53
C ILE A 339 -7.15 8.44 -13.65
N ILE A 340 -8.05 7.45 -13.74
CA ILE A 340 -7.97 6.17 -13.05
C ILE A 340 -7.23 5.17 -13.94
N SER A 341 -7.76 4.91 -15.14
CA SER A 341 -7.22 3.92 -16.07
C SER A 341 -7.56 4.28 -17.50
N LYS A 342 -6.63 4.08 -18.42
CA LYS A 342 -6.83 4.31 -19.86
C LYS A 342 -6.78 2.99 -20.62
N ASN A 343 -7.88 2.63 -21.25
CA ASN A 343 -7.95 1.44 -22.09
C ASN A 343 -7.42 1.70 -23.50
N THR A 344 -6.72 0.72 -24.05
CA THR A 344 -6.32 0.65 -25.45
C THR A 344 -6.84 -0.67 -26.00
N ILE A 345 -7.72 -0.61 -26.99
CA ILE A 345 -8.42 -1.77 -27.54
C ILE A 345 -8.36 -1.75 -29.07
N THR A 346 -8.25 -2.92 -29.68
CA THR A 346 -8.24 -3.11 -31.13
C THR A 346 -9.07 -4.33 -31.51
N PRO A 347 -10.03 -4.23 -32.46
CA PRO A 347 -10.50 -3.00 -33.10
C PRO A 347 -11.07 -1.98 -32.10
N LYS A 348 -11.12 -0.70 -32.50
CA LYS A 348 -11.67 0.37 -31.67
C LYS A 348 -13.19 0.17 -31.57
N PRO A 349 -13.83 0.34 -30.39
CA PRO A 349 -15.26 0.26 -30.25
C PRO A 349 -15.88 1.51 -30.87
N ASP A 350 -17.01 1.33 -31.55
CA ASP A 350 -17.84 2.42 -32.04
C ASP A 350 -18.46 3.20 -30.87
N THR A 351 -18.77 2.50 -29.78
CA THR A 351 -19.26 3.09 -28.53
C THR A 351 -18.42 2.65 -27.35
N SER A 352 -17.97 3.60 -26.54
CA SER A 352 -17.36 3.33 -25.22
C SER A 352 -18.21 3.96 -24.14
N ILE A 353 -18.53 3.16 -23.12
CA ILE A 353 -19.30 3.57 -21.93
C ILE A 353 -18.46 3.18 -20.73
N ARG A 354 -17.64 4.11 -20.23
CA ARG A 354 -16.78 3.87 -19.07
C ARG A 354 -17.28 4.71 -17.91
N VAL A 355 -17.68 4.10 -16.80
CA VAL A 355 -18.28 4.78 -15.64
C VAL A 355 -17.53 4.42 -14.37
N PHE A 356 -16.88 5.39 -13.74
CA PHE A 356 -16.27 5.21 -12.43
C PHE A 356 -17.03 6.03 -11.38
N MET A 357 -17.49 5.39 -10.32
CA MET A 357 -18.19 6.08 -9.24
C MET A 357 -17.27 6.28 -8.04
N GLU A 358 -17.13 7.51 -7.60
CA GLU A 358 -16.58 7.83 -6.27
C GLU A 358 -17.70 8.25 -5.34
N PHE A 359 -17.65 7.80 -4.09
CA PHE A 359 -18.63 8.18 -3.08
C PHE A 359 -18.03 8.30 -1.68
N TYR A 360 -18.69 9.08 -0.83
CA TYR A 360 -18.45 9.12 0.60
C TYR A 360 -19.72 9.52 1.36
N GLY A 361 -19.80 9.17 2.65
CA GLY A 361 -20.92 9.52 3.51
C GLY A 361 -20.99 11.01 3.87
N ILE A 362 -22.18 11.59 3.84
CA ILE A 362 -22.43 12.98 4.24
C ILE A 362 -23.31 13.02 5.49
N ASP A 363 -22.85 13.74 6.53
CA ASP A 363 -23.62 13.94 7.77
C ASP A 363 -24.45 15.23 7.80
N ARG A 364 -24.18 16.19 6.90
CA ARG A 364 -24.84 17.50 6.82
C ARG A 364 -24.99 17.92 5.37
N SER A 365 -26.09 18.59 5.02
CA SER A 365 -26.30 19.10 3.66
C SER A 365 -25.05 19.82 3.14
N ILE A 366 -24.62 19.45 1.93
CA ILE A 366 -23.54 20.10 1.22
C ILE A 366 -24.14 20.88 0.05
N GLU A 367 -23.64 22.09 -0.19
CA GLU A 367 -23.99 22.85 -1.37
C GLU A 367 -23.03 22.45 -2.51
N ILE A 368 -23.54 21.67 -3.47
CA ILE A 368 -22.78 21.23 -4.64
C ILE A 368 -23.69 21.24 -5.85
N SER A 369 -23.19 21.73 -6.98
CA SER A 369 -23.92 21.71 -8.24
C SER A 369 -24.02 20.27 -8.76
N GLU A 370 -25.20 19.89 -9.25
CA GLU A 370 -25.39 18.57 -9.85
C GLU A 370 -24.47 18.37 -11.06
N GLN A 371 -23.93 17.17 -11.18
CA GLN A 371 -23.09 16.82 -12.32
C GLN A 371 -23.94 16.67 -13.59
N HIS A 372 -23.51 17.28 -14.68
CA HIS A 372 -24.12 17.05 -15.98
C HIS A 372 -23.56 15.76 -16.57
N LEU A 373 -24.42 14.75 -16.78
CA LEU A 373 -24.05 13.48 -17.37
C LEU A 373 -24.49 13.43 -18.84
N PRO A 374 -23.61 12.99 -19.77
CA PRO A 374 -23.98 12.87 -21.17
C PRO A 374 -24.98 11.73 -21.37
N LYS A 375 -25.92 11.91 -22.29
CA LYS A 375 -26.74 10.80 -22.78
C LYS A 375 -25.97 10.03 -23.85
N ILE A 376 -25.77 8.72 -23.67
CA ILE A 376 -24.98 7.90 -24.59
C ILE A 376 -25.87 6.84 -25.25
N GLU A 377 -25.88 6.80 -26.57
CA GLU A 377 -26.58 5.78 -27.35
C GLU A 377 -25.59 4.74 -27.88
N ARG A 378 -25.96 3.45 -27.75
CA ARG A 378 -25.14 2.35 -28.27
C ARG A 378 -25.21 2.28 -29.78
N LYS A 379 -24.04 2.24 -30.41
CA LYS A 379 -23.84 2.05 -31.86
C LYS A 379 -22.70 1.07 -32.06
N GLY A 380 -22.87 0.12 -32.98
CA GLY A 380 -21.83 -0.82 -33.39
C GLY A 380 -21.21 -1.59 -32.23
N PHE A 381 -19.91 -1.87 -32.33
CA PHE A 381 -19.16 -2.53 -31.27
C PHE A 381 -19.13 -1.65 -30.02
N THR A 382 -19.75 -2.13 -28.94
CA THR A 382 -19.85 -1.41 -27.67
C THR A 382 -18.94 -2.03 -26.60
N LEU A 383 -18.09 -1.19 -25.99
CA LEU A 383 -17.37 -1.51 -24.76
C LEU A 383 -18.06 -0.84 -23.58
N VAL A 384 -18.33 -1.61 -22.53
CA VAL A 384 -18.80 -1.08 -21.25
C VAL A 384 -17.78 -1.41 -20.17
N GLU A 385 -17.34 -0.42 -19.42
CA GLU A 385 -16.55 -0.61 -18.20
C GLU A 385 -17.21 0.15 -17.06
N TRP A 386 -17.49 -0.50 -15.93
CA TRP A 386 -17.89 0.23 -14.74
C TRP A 386 -17.06 -0.18 -13.54
N GLY A 387 -16.91 0.71 -12.57
CA GLY A 387 -16.18 0.49 -11.33
C GLY A 387 -16.39 1.63 -10.34
N GLY A 388 -15.64 1.65 -9.25
CA GLY A 388 -15.72 2.75 -8.30
C GLY A 388 -14.82 2.62 -7.08
N SER A 389 -14.91 3.61 -6.20
CA SER A 389 -14.14 3.73 -4.96
C SER A 389 -14.94 4.39 -3.85
N ASP A 390 -14.76 3.90 -2.63
CA ASP A 390 -15.10 4.64 -1.42
C ASP A 390 -13.94 5.57 -1.08
N VAL A 391 -14.20 6.88 -1.11
CA VAL A 391 -13.19 7.92 -0.88
C VAL A 391 -13.33 8.58 0.50
N SER A 392 -14.10 7.97 1.40
CA SER A 392 -14.39 8.53 2.73
C SER A 392 -13.12 8.81 3.54
N GLU A 393 -12.13 7.91 3.52
CA GLU A 393 -10.88 8.10 4.27
C GLU A 393 -10.09 9.34 3.83
N PRO A 394 -9.67 9.49 2.55
CA PRO A 394 -8.94 10.68 2.11
C PRO A 394 -9.77 11.97 2.25
N VAL A 395 -11.07 11.94 1.95
CA VAL A 395 -11.94 13.12 2.11
C VAL A 395 -12.04 13.57 3.57
N ASN A 396 -12.26 12.63 4.51
CA ASN A 396 -12.34 12.96 5.93
C ASN A 396 -11.01 13.46 6.49
N LYS A 397 -9.90 12.94 5.99
CA LYS A 397 -8.56 13.42 6.36
C LYS A 397 -8.35 14.87 5.90
N LEU A 398 -8.72 15.21 4.67
CA LEU A 398 -8.60 16.58 4.15
C LEU A 398 -9.47 17.57 4.91
N LYS A 399 -10.70 17.19 5.28
CA LYS A 399 -11.58 18.01 6.13
C LYS A 399 -10.94 18.31 7.49
N LYS A 400 -10.28 17.34 8.11
CA LYS A 400 -9.58 17.52 9.40
C LYS A 400 -8.36 18.44 9.32
N LEU A 401 -7.71 18.53 8.17
CA LEU A 401 -6.52 19.38 7.95
C LEU A 401 -6.87 20.83 7.62
N LYS A 402 -8.12 21.13 7.27
CA LYS A 402 -8.63 22.48 7.00
C LYS A 402 -9.28 23.14 8.24
N LEU A 403 -9.22 22.47 9.39
CA LEU A 403 -9.51 23.00 10.73
C LEU A 403 -8.19 23.40 11.40
#